data_AF-A0A348ASN9-F1
#
_entry.id   AF-A0A348ASN9-F1
#
_cell.length_a   1.000
_cell.length_b   1.000
_cell.length_c   1.000
_cell.angle_alpha   90.00
_cell.angle_beta   90.00
_cell.angle_gamma   90.00
#
_symmetry.space_group_name_H-M   'P 1'
#
loop_
_entity.id
_entity.type
_entity.pdbx_description
1 polymer ?
#
loop_
_entity_poly.entity_id
_entity_poly.type
_entity_poly.pdbx_seq_one_letter_code
_entity_poly.pdbx_strand_id
1 'polypeptide(L)'
;MKLMFIMVLLFFIFLLYYNVNFLSFLILIEFLVIMVLFYIIDNEINTWLFLIFFVFSVCELVLGLSLLVSMNYELCHQKLKMLDLIY
;
A
#
# COMPACT_ATOMS: atom_id res chain seq x y z
N MET A 1 -0.72 10.02 19.19
CA MET A 1 -0.60 8.75 19.97
C MET A 1 -1.81 7.79 19.93
N LYS A 2 -2.97 8.10 20.53
CA LYS A 2 -4.11 7.13 20.64
C LYS A 2 -4.67 6.71 19.27
N LEU A 3 -4.72 7.65 18.33
CA LEU A 3 -5.09 7.43 16.92
C LEU A 3 -4.11 6.53 16.17
N MET A 4 -2.80 6.71 16.40
CA MET A 4 -1.75 5.88 15.79
C MET A 4 -1.90 4.41 16.21
N PHE A 5 -2.21 4.14 17.48
CA PHE A 5 -2.46 2.78 17.95
C PHE A 5 -3.66 2.12 17.29
N ILE A 6 -4.77 2.86 17.10
CA ILE A 6 -5.97 2.35 16.42
C ILE A 6 -5.65 2.00 14.97
N MET A 7 -4.89 2.86 14.31
CA MET A 7 -4.56 2.64 12.91
C MET A 7 -3.53 1.51 12.73
N VAL A 8 -2.58 1.33 13.65
CA VAL A 8 -1.70 0.15 13.66
C VAL A 8 -2.52 -1.13 13.86
N LEU A 9 -3.51 -1.11 14.75
CA LEU A 9 -4.45 -2.23 14.95
C LEU A 9 -5.23 -2.55 13.66
N LEU A 10 -5.74 -1.52 12.97
CA LEU A 10 -6.40 -1.68 11.68
C LEU A 10 -5.47 -2.33 10.65
N PHE A 11 -4.21 -1.90 10.57
CA PHE A 11 -3.23 -2.50 9.66
C PHE A 11 -3.05 -4.01 9.92
N PHE A 12 -2.92 -4.43 11.18
CA PHE A 12 -2.82 -5.84 11.52
C PHE A 12 -4.08 -6.64 11.16
N ILE A 13 -5.27 -6.06 11.33
CA ILE A 13 -6.54 -6.69 10.92
C ILE A 13 -6.59 -6.85 9.40
N PHE A 14 -6.19 -5.83 8.65
CA PHE A 14 -6.14 -5.87 7.19
C PHE A 14 -5.14 -6.92 6.69
N LEU A 15 -3.96 -7.03 7.30
CA LEU A 15 -2.94 -8.04 6.96
C LEU A 15 -3.45 -9.47 7.14
N LEU A 16 -4.24 -9.72 8.19
CA LEU A 16 -4.79 -11.05 8.46
C LEU A 16 -5.88 -11.45 7.45
N TYR A 17 -6.56 -10.48 6.85
CA TYR A 17 -7.69 -10.73 5.94
C TYR A 17 -7.26 -10.85 4.47
N TYR A 18 -6.19 -10.17 4.08
CA TYR A 18 -5.83 -9.97 2.67
C TYR A 18 -4.55 -10.70 2.27
N ASN A 19 -4.70 -11.84 1.59
CA ASN A 19 -3.56 -12.62 1.09
C ASN A 19 -3.77 -13.31 -0.27
N VAL A 20 -4.78 -12.89 -1.06
CA VAL A 20 -5.14 -13.63 -2.29
C VAL A 20 -4.97 -12.81 -3.57
N ASN A 21 -5.29 -11.51 -3.56
CA ASN A 21 -5.31 -10.69 -4.77
C ASN A 21 -4.23 -9.61 -4.75
N PHE A 22 -3.68 -9.29 -5.92
CA PHE A 22 -2.71 -8.21 -6.07
C PHE A 22 -3.31 -6.83 -5.71
N LEU A 23 -4.57 -6.59 -6.04
CA LEU A 23 -5.29 -5.37 -5.63
C LEU A 23 -5.31 -5.20 -4.11
N SER A 24 -5.56 -6.28 -3.37
CA SER A 24 -5.57 -6.21 -1.91
C SER A 24 -4.22 -5.91 -1.31
N PHE A 25 -3.14 -6.37 -1.95
CA PHE A 25 -1.78 -6.02 -1.58
C PHE A 25 -1.50 -4.52 -1.81
N LEU A 26 -1.95 -3.95 -2.93
CA LEU A 26 -1.82 -2.50 -3.18
C LEU A 26 -2.55 -1.66 -2.13
N ILE A 27 -3.78 -2.06 -1.76
CA ILE A 27 -4.55 -1.36 -0.72
C ILE A 27 -3.84 -1.40 0.64
N LEU A 28 -3.19 -2.52 0.97
CA LEU A 28 -2.40 -2.65 2.20
C LEU A 28 -1.20 -1.69 2.22
N ILE A 29 -0.50 -1.54 1.09
CA ILE A 29 0.62 -0.60 0.97
C ILE A 29 0.13 0.85 1.16
N GLU A 30 -0.98 1.23 0.51
CA GLU A 30 -1.54 2.58 0.66
C GLU A 30 -1.93 2.90 2.10
N PHE A 31 -2.46 1.91 2.82
CA PHE A 31 -2.77 2.08 4.24
C PHE A 31 -1.50 2.35 5.08
N LEU A 32 -0.39 1.69 4.75
CA LEU A 32 0.90 1.93 5.40
C LEU A 32 1.46 3.32 5.08
N VAL A 33 1.34 3.78 3.83
CA VAL A 33 1.73 5.14 3.42
C VAL A 33 0.96 6.19 4.23
N ILE A 34 -0.36 6.04 4.34
CA ILE A 34 -1.21 6.95 5.11
C ILE A 34 -0.75 7.00 6.58
N MET A 35 -0.35 5.85 7.14
CA MET A 35 0.17 5.78 8.51
C MET A 35 1.46 6.57 8.70
N VAL A 36 2.38 6.47 7.75
CA VAL A 36 3.63 7.23 7.79
C VAL A 36 3.35 8.73 7.64
N LEU A 37 2.43 9.12 6.75
CA LEU A 37 2.04 10.52 6.58
C LEU A 37 1.41 11.10 7.85
N PHE A 38 0.50 10.36 8.50
CA PHE A 38 -0.07 10.78 9.78
C PHE A 38 1.00 10.89 10.88
N TYR A 39 2.00 10.01 10.90
CA TYR A 39 3.11 10.11 11.84
C TYR A 39 3.98 11.36 11.62
N ILE A 40 4.23 11.73 10.35
CA ILE A 40 4.96 12.95 10.01
C ILE A 40 4.19 14.20 10.47
N ILE A 41 2.86 14.19 10.34
CA ILE A 41 1.99 15.28 10.78
C ILE A 41 1.95 15.37 12.32
N ASP A 42 1.73 14.25 13.04
CA ASP A 42 1.58 14.22 14.51
C ASP A 42 2.86 14.70 15.23
N ASN A 43 4.03 14.49 14.62
CA ASN A 43 5.33 14.89 15.19
C ASN A 43 5.91 16.20 14.62
N GLU A 44 5.16 16.91 13.77
CA GLU A 44 5.56 18.20 13.19
C GLU A 44 6.97 18.20 12.55
N ILE A 45 7.43 17.07 11.98
CA ILE A 45 8.85 16.86 11.63
C ILE A 45 9.34 17.89 10.60
N ASN A 46 8.69 17.94 9.43
CA ASN A 46 8.96 18.93 8.38
C ASN A 46 7.90 18.84 7.28
N THR A 47 7.32 19.97 6.89
CA THR A 47 6.33 20.06 5.80
C THR A 47 6.92 19.73 4.43
N TRP A 48 8.19 20.02 4.19
CA TRP A 48 8.87 19.66 2.94
C TRP A 48 9.03 18.15 2.79
N LEU A 49 9.36 17.47 3.88
CA LEU A 49 9.51 16.01 3.89
C LEU A 49 8.15 15.34 3.65
N PHE A 50 7.08 15.87 4.26
CA PHE A 50 5.70 15.45 3.99
C PHE A 50 5.37 15.53 2.50
N LEU A 51 5.63 16.68 1.85
CA LEU A 51 5.33 16.88 0.44
C LEU A 51 6.11 15.92 -0.45
N ILE A 52 7.41 15.75 -0.20
CA ILE A 52 8.25 14.82 -0.97
C ILE A 52 7.70 13.39 -0.84
N PHE A 53 7.42 12.96 0.40
CA PHE A 53 6.91 11.62 0.65
C PHE A 53 5.54 11.38 -0.02
N PHE A 54 4.65 12.36 0.05
CA PHE A 54 3.33 12.29 -0.58
C PHE A 54 3.41 12.20 -2.11
N VAL A 55 4.31 12.96 -2.75
CA VAL A 55 4.49 12.87 -4.20
C VAL A 55 5.02 11.50 -4.61
N PHE A 56 6.02 10.99 -3.88
CA PHE A 56 6.57 9.66 -4.16
C PHE A 56 5.52 8.55 -3.97
N SER A 57 4.69 8.64 -2.94
CA SER A 57 3.67 7.62 -2.70
C SER A 57 2.62 7.57 -3.81
N VAL A 58 2.19 8.73 -4.34
CA VAL A 58 1.26 8.75 -5.48
C VAL A 58 1.89 8.14 -6.73
N CYS A 59 3.19 8.38 -6.97
CA CYS A 59 3.90 7.74 -8.09
C CYS A 59 3.96 6.22 -7.94
N GLU A 60 4.24 5.72 -6.73
CA GLU A 60 4.29 4.29 -6.43
C GLU A 60 2.92 3.61 -6.63
N LEU A 61 1.84 4.29 -6.23
CA LEU A 61 0.46 3.87 -6.49
C LEU A 61 0.20 3.70 -7.99
N VAL A 62 0.56 4.69 -8.81
CA VAL A 62 0.37 4.65 -10.27
C VAL A 62 1.15 3.48 -10.89
N LEU A 63 2.39 3.25 -10.43
CA LEU A 63 3.18 2.09 -10.86
C LEU A 63 2.51 0.77 -10.46
N GLY A 64 2.05 0.65 -9.22
CA GLY A 64 1.32 -0.53 -8.73
C GLY A 64 0.06 -0.83 -9.55
N LEU A 65 -0.73 0.19 -9.89
CA LEU A 65 -1.90 0.01 -10.75
C LEU A 65 -1.53 -0.37 -12.19
N SER A 66 -0.46 0.21 -12.73
CA SER A 66 0.01 -0.14 -14.09
C SER A 66 0.40 -1.62 -14.19
N LEU A 67 1.04 -2.17 -13.14
CA LEU A 67 1.35 -3.59 -13.02
C LEU A 67 0.10 -4.45 -12.88
N LEU A 68 -0.91 -3.98 -12.15
CA LEU A 68 -2.19 -4.69 -12.03
C LEU A 68 -2.86 -4.84 -13.41
N VAL A 69 -2.79 -3.79 -14.24
CA VAL A 69 -3.36 -3.81 -15.59
C VAL A 69 -2.59 -4.80 -16.47
N SER A 70 -1.25 -4.80 -16.44
CA SER A 70 -0.46 -5.74 -17.23
C SER A 70 -0.68 -7.19 -16.80
N MET A 71 -0.75 -7.48 -15.50
CA MET A 71 -1.06 -8.82 -14.98
C MET A 71 -2.45 -9.30 -15.43
N ASN A 72 -3.45 -8.42 -15.42
CA ASN A 72 -4.78 -8.78 -15.93
C ASN A 72 -4.76 -9.07 -17.43
N TYR A 73 -3.94 -8.34 -18.20
CA TYR A 73 -3.82 -8.55 -19.64
C TYR A 73 -3.14 -9.89 -19.97
N GLU A 74 -2.07 -10.23 -19.26
CA GLU A 74 -1.26 -11.43 -19.57
C GLU A 74 -1.83 -12.71 -18.92
N LEU A 75 -2.26 -12.65 -17.67
CA LEU A 75 -2.65 -13.82 -16.87
C LEU A 75 -4.17 -13.97 -16.71
N CYS A 76 -4.97 -12.99 -17.14
CA CYS A 76 -6.43 -12.92 -16.98
C CYS A 76 -6.95 -12.99 -15.52
N HIS A 77 -6.04 -13.12 -14.54
CA HIS A 77 -6.35 -13.30 -13.13
C HIS A 77 -5.43 -12.47 -12.23
N GLN A 78 -6.04 -11.85 -11.22
CA GLN A 78 -5.39 -10.98 -10.24
C GLN A 78 -4.74 -11.72 -9.06
N LYS A 79 -4.64 -13.05 -9.12
CA LYS A 79 -4.14 -13.85 -7.99
C LYS A 79 -2.61 -13.81 -8.00
N LEU A 80 -2.03 -13.42 -6.86
CA LEU A 80 -0.58 -13.37 -6.67
C LEU A 80 0.11 -14.72 -6.92
N LYS A 81 -0.59 -15.84 -6.66
CA LYS A 81 -0.11 -17.21 -6.91
C LYS A 81 0.23 -17.51 -8.38
N MET A 82 -0.28 -16.72 -9.33
CA MET A 82 0.00 -16.91 -10.76
C MET A 82 1.31 -16.24 -11.21
N LEU A 83 1.89 -15.36 -10.40
CA LEU A 83 3.22 -14.77 -10.65
C LEU A 83 4.36 -15.73 -10.28
N ASP A 84 4.03 -16.81 -9.57
CA ASP A 84 4.97 -17.88 -9.28
C ASP A 84 5.20 -18.66 -10.58
N LEU A 85 6.02 -18.07 -11.45
CA LEU A 85 6.53 -18.67 -12.69
C LEU A 85 7.53 -19.80 -12.41
N ILE A 86 7.78 -20.11 -11.13
CA ILE A 86 8.57 -21.26 -10.70
C ILE A 86 7.70 -22.51 -10.85
N TYR A 87 7.63 -22.99 -12.08
CA TYR A 87 7.45 -24.41 -12.38
C TYR A 87 8.73 -24.92 -13.05
#